data_AF-A0A941Q1S3-F1
#
_entry.id   AF-A0A941Q1S3-F1
#
_cell.length_a   1.000
_cell.length_b   1.000
_cell.length_c   1.000
_cell.angle_alpha   90.00
_cell.angle_beta   90.00
_cell.angle_gamma   90.00
#
_symmetry.space_group_name_H-M   'P 1'
#
loop_
_entity.id
_entity.type
_entity.pdbx_description
1 polymer ?
#
loop_
_entity_poly.entity_id
_entity_poly.type
_entity_poly.pdbx_seq_one_letter_code
_entity_poly.pdbx_strand_id
1 'polypeptide(L)'
;MSRRFIVFADSFDENNGGVIALHRLCDLLNKAGREARLWPSRLPLWHGERPWASAWAAWRWYRRAWRRPYRTQARFDTPLATPADLDGAIVVYPEIVHGNPLRAERVVRWLLHKPGFHKGRYEYGPGDRYFFFQKAFDDPALNPDGDNLLKVVWLRDDVYRQTNFGERHGSCYFLRKGKGRPLVHELEGSVLADRLSHAELATLFNRTQLCVSYDSYTMYSLFAALCGCDSVVVPEPGVSKEQWYPDEADRYGLAYGFDDLEWARRTRHLLLPRLKAQETQANDTVGAFISRCDAYFP
;
A
#
# COMPACT_ATOMS: atom_id res chain seq x y z
N MET A 1 20.11 9.58 -21.82
CA MET A 1 18.75 10.12 -21.62
C MET A 1 18.11 9.42 -20.43
N SER A 2 17.40 10.14 -19.57
CA SER A 2 16.66 9.52 -18.45
C SER A 2 15.57 8.59 -19.00
N ARG A 3 15.54 7.33 -18.57
CA ARG A 3 14.54 6.36 -19.04
C ARG A 3 13.19 6.61 -18.39
N ARG A 4 12.13 6.48 -19.20
CA ARG A 4 10.74 6.52 -18.74
C ARG A 4 10.38 5.22 -18.01
N PHE A 5 9.55 5.33 -16.98
CA PHE A 5 8.95 4.20 -16.29
C PHE A 5 7.46 4.08 -16.62
N ILE A 6 7.01 2.85 -16.80
CA ILE A 6 5.60 2.52 -16.97
C ILE A 6 5.22 1.55 -15.86
N VAL A 7 4.40 1.97 -14.92
CA VAL A 7 3.94 1.10 -13.83
C VAL A 7 2.60 0.50 -14.20
N PHE A 8 2.56 -0.83 -14.33
CA PHE A 8 1.34 -1.56 -14.68
C PHE A 8 0.45 -1.74 -13.45
N ALA A 9 -0.70 -1.08 -13.42
CA ALA A 9 -1.55 -1.03 -12.25
C ALA A 9 -3.04 -1.14 -12.58
N ASP A 10 -3.80 -1.73 -11.66
CA ASP A 10 -5.26 -1.62 -11.65
C ASP A 10 -5.69 -0.19 -11.24
N SER A 11 -6.95 0.14 -11.54
CA SER A 11 -7.57 1.39 -11.09
C SER A 11 -7.43 1.56 -9.59
N PHE A 12 -7.17 2.80 -9.14
CA PHE A 12 -6.98 3.10 -7.73
C PHE A 12 -8.14 2.58 -6.86
N ASP A 13 -7.75 1.90 -5.79
CA ASP A 13 -8.61 1.35 -4.74
C ASP A 13 -7.85 1.47 -3.42
N GLU A 14 -8.40 2.26 -2.50
CA GLU A 14 -7.77 2.53 -1.21
C GLU A 14 -7.77 1.32 -0.26
N ASN A 15 -8.51 0.25 -0.60
CA ASN A 15 -8.51 -0.99 0.17
C ASN A 15 -7.54 -2.04 -0.37
N ASN A 16 -6.81 -1.74 -1.46
CA ASN A 16 -5.85 -2.65 -2.08
C ASN A 16 -4.42 -2.13 -1.94
N GLY A 17 -3.67 -2.71 -1.01
CA GLY A 17 -2.29 -2.31 -0.72
C GLY A 17 -1.34 -2.41 -1.90
N GLY A 18 -1.51 -3.41 -2.78
CA GLY A 18 -0.69 -3.56 -3.98
C GLY A 18 -0.94 -2.44 -5.00
N VAL A 19 -2.22 -2.09 -5.21
CA VAL A 19 -2.59 -0.96 -6.08
C VAL A 19 -2.08 0.36 -5.52
N ILE A 20 -2.21 0.58 -4.20
CA ILE A 20 -1.65 1.77 -3.54
C ILE A 20 -0.13 1.84 -3.76
N ALA A 21 0.60 0.74 -3.56
CA ALA A 21 2.05 0.70 -3.73
C ALA A 21 2.47 1.03 -5.17
N LEU A 22 1.78 0.48 -6.17
CA LEU A 22 2.06 0.76 -7.59
C LEU A 22 1.80 2.22 -7.97
N HIS A 23 0.67 2.79 -7.54
CA HIS A 23 0.37 4.20 -7.78
C HIS A 23 1.36 5.11 -7.04
N ARG A 24 1.72 4.75 -5.80
CA ARG A 24 2.69 5.49 -5.00
C ARG A 24 4.09 5.43 -5.59
N LEU A 25 4.52 4.30 -6.15
CA LEU A 25 5.79 4.19 -6.87
C LEU A 25 5.84 5.17 -8.05
N CYS A 26 4.79 5.22 -8.87
CA CYS A 26 4.71 6.15 -9.99
C CYS A 26 4.85 7.61 -9.54
N ASP A 27 4.13 8.00 -8.48
CA ASP A 27 4.23 9.34 -7.86
C ASP A 27 5.65 9.65 -7.37
N LEU A 28 6.29 8.71 -6.67
CA LEU A 28 7.64 8.90 -6.14
C LEU A 28 8.69 8.97 -7.25
N LEU A 29 8.54 8.21 -8.34
CA LEU A 29 9.42 8.30 -9.51
C LEU A 29 9.31 9.68 -10.17
N ASN A 30 8.10 10.21 -10.35
CA ASN A 30 7.88 11.55 -10.88
C ASN A 30 8.48 12.63 -9.96
N LYS A 31 8.29 12.50 -8.64
CA LYS A 31 8.91 13.40 -7.65
C LYS A 31 10.44 13.34 -7.63
N ALA A 32 11.02 12.20 -7.99
CA ALA A 32 12.46 12.02 -8.16
C ALA A 32 12.98 12.54 -9.52
N GLY A 33 12.14 13.19 -10.34
CA GLY A 33 12.52 13.76 -11.63
C GLY A 33 12.60 12.75 -12.79
N ARG A 34 12.07 11.53 -12.61
CA ARG A 34 11.91 10.56 -13.71
C ARG A 34 10.57 10.81 -14.40
N GLU A 35 10.46 10.45 -15.67
CA GLU A 35 9.16 10.41 -16.33
C GLU A 35 8.50 9.06 -16.02
N ALA A 36 7.45 9.04 -15.21
CA ALA A 36 6.71 7.84 -14.83
C ALA A 36 5.22 7.98 -15.13
N ARG A 37 4.62 6.92 -15.69
CA ARG A 37 3.20 6.87 -16.05
C ARG A 37 2.58 5.54 -15.65
N LEU A 38 1.27 5.53 -15.41
CA LEU A 38 0.51 4.31 -15.16
C LEU A 38 -0.01 3.70 -16.45
N TRP A 39 0.22 2.40 -16.64
CA TRP A 39 -0.53 1.64 -17.65
C TRP A 39 -1.75 0.97 -16.99
N PRO A 40 -2.98 1.28 -17.42
CA PRO A 40 -4.17 0.61 -16.93
C PRO A 40 -4.12 -0.90 -17.23
N SER A 41 -4.12 -1.74 -16.20
CA SER A 41 -3.93 -3.20 -16.31
C SER A 41 -4.83 -3.91 -17.33
N ARG A 42 -6.03 -3.38 -17.56
CA ARG A 42 -7.04 -3.94 -18.48
C ARG A 42 -6.98 -3.36 -19.88
N LEU A 43 -6.17 -2.32 -20.12
CA LEU A 43 -5.99 -1.72 -21.44
C LEU A 43 -5.18 -2.71 -22.28
N PRO A 44 -5.78 -3.32 -23.33
CA PRO A 44 -5.06 -4.26 -24.17
C PRO A 44 -4.03 -3.52 -25.02
N LEU A 45 -2.87 -4.14 -25.24
CA LEU A 45 -1.95 -3.71 -26.28
C LEU A 45 -2.43 -4.23 -27.64
N TRP A 46 -2.28 -3.44 -28.70
CA TRP A 46 -2.67 -3.86 -30.04
C TRP A 46 -1.80 -5.04 -30.54
N HIS A 47 -2.42 -6.02 -31.21
CA HIS A 47 -1.72 -7.12 -31.87
C HIS A 47 -1.99 -7.06 -33.38
N GLY A 48 -0.97 -6.72 -34.18
CA GLY A 48 -1.07 -6.60 -35.64
C GLY A 48 -1.52 -7.88 -36.34
N GLU A 49 -1.14 -9.06 -35.82
CA GLU A 49 -1.54 -10.37 -36.35
C GLU A 49 -3.02 -10.71 -36.10
N ARG A 50 -3.69 -10.01 -35.18
CA ARG A 50 -5.09 -10.23 -34.81
C ARG A 50 -5.84 -8.90 -34.72
N PRO A 51 -6.01 -8.18 -35.84
CA PRO A 51 -6.52 -6.81 -35.83
C PRO A 51 -7.97 -6.75 -35.34
N TRP A 52 -8.83 -7.67 -35.78
CA TRP A 52 -10.24 -7.72 -35.35
C TRP A 52 -10.40 -8.02 -33.86
N ALA A 53 -9.64 -8.97 -33.33
CA ALA A 53 -9.66 -9.30 -31.92
C ALA A 53 -9.12 -8.16 -31.06
N SER A 54 -8.07 -7.47 -31.52
CA SER A 54 -7.48 -6.31 -30.86
C SER A 54 -8.45 -5.12 -30.85
N ALA A 55 -9.10 -4.84 -31.97
CA ALA A 55 -10.12 -3.80 -32.08
C ALA A 55 -11.31 -4.08 -31.15
N TRP A 56 -11.77 -5.33 -31.09
CA TRP A 56 -12.85 -5.71 -30.20
C TRP A 56 -12.45 -5.62 -28.72
N ALA A 57 -11.23 -6.04 -28.36
CA ALA A 57 -10.70 -5.91 -27.02
C ALA A 57 -10.57 -4.43 -26.60
N ALA A 58 -10.05 -3.58 -27.48
CA ALA A 58 -9.97 -2.14 -27.26
C ALA A 58 -11.37 -1.52 -27.09
N TRP A 59 -12.31 -1.83 -27.98
CA TRP A 59 -13.70 -1.37 -27.86
C TRP A 59 -14.35 -1.82 -26.55
N ARG A 60 -14.18 -3.08 -26.15
CA ARG A 60 -14.67 -3.60 -24.86
C ARG A 60 -14.08 -2.81 -23.68
N TRP A 61 -12.80 -2.48 -23.76
CA TRP A 61 -12.14 -1.66 -22.76
C TRP A 61 -12.72 -0.25 -22.73
N TYR A 62 -12.76 0.48 -23.85
CA TYR A 62 -13.29 1.85 -23.92
C TYR A 62 -14.75 1.91 -23.46
N ARG A 63 -15.58 0.95 -23.86
CA ARG A 63 -16.98 0.84 -23.40
C ARG A 63 -17.08 0.66 -21.89
N ARG A 64 -16.17 -0.13 -21.29
CA ARG A 64 -16.10 -0.32 -19.84
C ARG A 64 -15.56 0.92 -19.13
N ALA A 65 -14.51 1.53 -19.66
CA ALA A 65 -13.89 2.75 -19.15
C ALA A 65 -14.86 3.93 -19.16
N TRP A 66 -15.73 4.01 -20.17
CA TRP A 66 -16.80 5.01 -20.19
C TRP A 66 -17.81 4.83 -19.04
N ARG A 67 -18.17 3.59 -18.70
CA ARG A 67 -19.07 3.30 -17.57
C ARG A 67 -18.39 3.38 -16.21
N ARG A 68 -17.10 3.05 -16.14
CA ARG A 68 -16.28 3.05 -14.93
C ARG A 68 -14.88 3.54 -15.30
N PRO A 69 -14.65 4.86 -15.25
CA PRO A 69 -13.36 5.46 -15.57
C PRO A 69 -12.25 4.89 -14.71
N TYR A 70 -11.05 4.81 -15.28
CA TYR A 70 -9.87 4.48 -14.50
C TYR A 70 -9.62 5.59 -13.49
N ARG A 71 -9.51 5.23 -12.21
CA ARG A 71 -9.30 6.18 -11.12
C ARG A 71 -7.83 6.23 -10.76
N THR A 72 -7.35 7.45 -10.53
CA THR A 72 -6.06 7.74 -9.89
C THR A 72 -6.32 8.41 -8.54
N GLN A 73 -5.28 8.58 -7.73
CA GLN A 73 -5.35 9.38 -6.52
C GLN A 73 -4.90 10.81 -6.83
N ALA A 74 -5.75 11.79 -6.55
CA ALA A 74 -5.51 13.20 -6.84
C ALA A 74 -4.25 13.78 -6.19
N ARG A 75 -3.81 13.21 -5.06
CA ARG A 75 -2.54 13.61 -4.38
C ARG A 75 -1.28 13.01 -5.01
N PHE A 76 -1.43 12.09 -5.96
CA PHE A 76 -0.33 11.38 -6.61
C PHE A 76 -0.18 11.84 -8.05
N ASP A 77 1.05 12.19 -8.43
CA ASP A 77 1.39 12.46 -9.81
C ASP A 77 1.45 11.15 -10.60
N THR A 78 0.31 10.79 -11.20
CA THR A 78 0.06 9.47 -11.82
C THR A 78 -0.56 9.60 -13.22
N PRO A 79 0.14 10.28 -14.17
CA PRO A 79 -0.35 10.41 -15.54
C PRO A 79 -0.54 9.03 -16.18
N LEU A 80 -1.55 8.91 -17.05
CA LEU A 80 -1.79 7.65 -17.78
C LEU A 80 -0.89 7.54 -18.99
N ALA A 81 -0.35 6.35 -19.20
CA ALA A 81 0.44 5.99 -20.36
C ALA A 81 -0.45 5.66 -21.57
N THR A 82 0.13 5.87 -22.74
CA THR A 82 -0.38 5.46 -24.04
C THR A 82 0.60 4.49 -24.70
N PRO A 83 0.22 3.77 -25.77
CA PRO A 83 1.14 2.89 -26.49
C PRO A 83 2.43 3.58 -26.96
N ALA A 84 2.37 4.89 -27.27
CA ALA A 84 3.53 5.66 -27.71
C ALA A 84 4.58 5.86 -26.60
N ASP A 85 4.17 5.75 -25.33
CA ASP A 85 5.07 5.93 -24.19
C ASP A 85 5.92 4.68 -23.90
N LEU A 86 5.59 3.53 -24.50
CA LEU A 86 6.25 2.24 -24.23
C LEU A 86 7.65 2.13 -24.82
N ASP A 87 7.93 2.85 -25.90
CA ASP A 87 9.23 2.76 -26.59
C ASP A 87 10.37 3.16 -25.65
N GLY A 88 11.34 2.25 -25.50
CA GLY A 88 12.47 2.41 -24.57
C GLY A 88 12.12 2.50 -23.08
N ALA A 89 10.87 2.32 -22.67
CA ALA A 89 10.46 2.43 -21.28
C ALA A 89 10.87 1.20 -20.44
N ILE A 90 11.08 1.41 -19.15
CA ILE A 90 11.18 0.34 -18.15
C ILE A 90 9.77 0.06 -17.63
N VAL A 91 9.26 -1.14 -17.87
CA VAL A 91 7.93 -1.54 -17.41
C VAL A 91 8.03 -2.27 -16.08
N VAL A 92 7.33 -1.76 -15.07
CA VAL A 92 7.20 -2.37 -13.75
C VAL A 92 5.90 -3.14 -13.66
N TYR A 93 5.99 -4.46 -13.44
CA TYR A 93 4.85 -5.33 -13.19
C TYR A 93 4.83 -5.80 -11.73
N PRO A 94 3.67 -5.83 -11.06
CA PRO A 94 3.54 -6.60 -9.83
C PRO A 94 3.64 -8.10 -10.11
N GLU A 95 3.98 -8.89 -9.10
CA GLU A 95 4.24 -10.33 -9.18
C GLU A 95 3.05 -11.15 -9.66
N ILE A 96 1.82 -10.64 -9.51
CA ILE A 96 0.60 -11.31 -9.95
C ILE A 96 0.42 -11.31 -11.47
N VAL A 97 1.19 -10.48 -12.21
CA VAL A 97 1.12 -10.40 -13.67
C VAL A 97 2.04 -11.45 -14.26
N HIS A 98 1.48 -12.32 -15.11
CA HIS A 98 2.24 -13.32 -15.85
C HIS A 98 2.81 -12.75 -17.14
N GLY A 99 4.00 -13.22 -17.51
CA GLY A 99 4.69 -12.86 -18.74
C GLY A 99 4.94 -11.37 -18.86
N ASN A 100 4.95 -10.89 -20.11
CA ASN A 100 5.23 -9.50 -20.46
C ASN A 100 4.07 -8.95 -21.33
N PRO A 101 2.92 -8.59 -20.74
CA PRO A 101 1.73 -8.19 -21.49
C PRO A 101 1.92 -6.96 -22.40
N LEU A 102 2.86 -6.08 -22.06
CA LEU A 102 3.18 -4.88 -22.85
C LEU A 102 4.33 -5.10 -23.83
N ARG A 103 4.87 -6.32 -23.88
CA ARG A 103 5.97 -6.72 -24.78
C ARG A 103 7.17 -5.76 -24.69
N ALA A 104 7.43 -5.25 -23.49
CA ALA A 104 8.51 -4.29 -23.27
C ALA A 104 9.88 -4.98 -23.26
N GLU A 105 10.90 -4.30 -23.75
CA GLU A 105 12.27 -4.83 -23.75
C GLU A 105 12.88 -4.87 -22.35
N ARG A 106 12.45 -3.96 -21.46
CA ARG A 106 13.02 -3.75 -20.13
C ARG A 106 11.93 -3.97 -19.09
N VAL A 107 12.03 -5.08 -18.37
CA VAL A 107 10.99 -5.50 -17.42
C VAL A 107 11.56 -5.56 -16.01
N VAL A 108 10.86 -4.88 -15.10
CA VAL A 108 11.00 -5.03 -13.66
C VAL A 108 9.80 -5.81 -13.13
N ARG A 109 10.05 -6.84 -12.34
CA ARG A 109 9.05 -7.59 -11.58
C ARG A 109 9.15 -7.19 -10.10
N TRP A 110 8.12 -6.55 -9.59
CA TRP A 110 8.06 -6.13 -8.19
C TRP A 110 7.27 -7.13 -7.35
N LEU A 111 7.96 -7.80 -6.44
CA LEU A 111 7.42 -8.79 -5.51
C LEU A 111 6.73 -8.08 -4.35
N LEU A 112 5.44 -7.76 -4.55
CA LEU A 112 4.56 -7.23 -3.50
C LEU A 112 4.03 -8.34 -2.58
N HIS A 113 4.24 -9.60 -2.96
CA HIS A 113 4.06 -10.79 -2.16
C HIS A 113 4.99 -11.91 -2.66
N LYS A 114 5.03 -13.05 -1.97
CA LYS A 114 5.64 -14.29 -2.47
C LYS A 114 5.05 -14.69 -3.84
N PRO A 115 5.89 -14.92 -4.87
CA PRO A 115 5.46 -15.43 -6.16
C PRO A 115 4.54 -16.66 -6.03
N GLY A 116 3.50 -16.71 -6.86
CA GLY A 116 2.55 -17.83 -6.89
C GLY A 116 1.54 -17.88 -5.74
N PHE A 117 1.68 -17.09 -4.66
CA PHE A 117 0.77 -17.15 -3.51
C PHE A 117 -0.72 -17.02 -3.88
N HIS A 118 -1.05 -16.06 -4.74
CA HIS A 118 -2.45 -15.77 -5.10
C HIS A 118 -3.03 -16.71 -6.17
N LYS A 119 -2.19 -17.33 -7.00
CA LYS A 119 -2.63 -18.06 -8.21
C LYS A 119 -2.13 -19.50 -8.29
N GLY A 120 -1.36 -19.95 -7.30
CA GLY A 120 -0.71 -21.27 -7.26
C GLY A 120 0.41 -21.47 -8.29
N ARG A 121 0.64 -20.50 -9.19
CA ARG A 121 1.68 -20.53 -10.22
C ARG A 121 2.15 -19.11 -10.55
N TYR A 122 3.32 -19.02 -11.16
CA TYR A 122 3.84 -17.80 -11.74
C TYR A 122 4.63 -18.12 -13.01
N GLU A 123 4.73 -17.14 -13.90
CA GLU A 123 5.41 -17.26 -15.20
C GLU A 123 6.04 -15.89 -15.47
N TYR A 124 7.36 -15.80 -15.32
CA TYR A 124 8.13 -14.56 -15.47
C TYR A 124 9.11 -14.68 -16.63
N GLY A 125 9.53 -13.54 -17.17
CA GLY A 125 10.45 -13.51 -18.30
C GLY A 125 11.90 -13.82 -17.86
N PRO A 126 12.72 -14.45 -18.71
CA PRO A 126 14.11 -14.75 -18.39
C PRO A 126 15.00 -13.50 -18.27
N GLY A 127 14.55 -12.35 -18.81
CA GLY A 127 15.23 -11.06 -18.73
C GLY A 127 14.66 -10.10 -17.68
N ASP A 128 13.69 -10.55 -16.86
CA ASP A 128 13.09 -9.71 -15.83
C ASP A 128 14.12 -9.39 -14.73
N ARG A 129 14.09 -8.15 -14.23
CA ARG A 129 14.82 -7.75 -13.02
C ARG A 129 13.88 -7.71 -11.83
N TYR A 130 14.30 -8.26 -10.70
CA TYR A 130 13.42 -8.49 -9.56
C TYR A 130 13.69 -7.50 -8.44
N PHE A 131 12.63 -6.93 -7.88
CA PHE A 131 12.65 -6.13 -6.65
C PHE A 131 11.62 -6.67 -5.67
N PHE A 132 11.81 -6.46 -4.37
CA PHE A 132 10.89 -6.97 -3.34
C PHE A 132 10.46 -5.88 -2.37
N PHE A 133 9.19 -5.93 -1.94
CA PHE A 133 8.62 -4.94 -1.02
C PHE A 133 9.13 -5.08 0.41
N GLN A 134 9.42 -6.31 0.83
CA GLN A 134 9.97 -6.65 2.13
C GLN A 134 10.73 -7.97 2.02
N LYS A 135 11.72 -8.18 2.89
CA LYS A 135 12.62 -9.35 2.79
C LYS A 135 11.88 -10.68 2.83
N ALA A 136 10.75 -10.75 3.55
CA ALA A 136 9.90 -11.93 3.57
C ALA A 136 9.34 -12.31 2.18
N PHE A 137 9.26 -11.39 1.21
CA PHE A 137 8.77 -11.67 -0.14
C PHE A 137 9.89 -11.95 -1.15
N ASP A 138 11.14 -11.71 -0.77
CA ASP A 138 12.31 -12.00 -1.60
C ASP A 138 12.40 -13.51 -1.87
N ASP A 139 12.83 -13.86 -3.08
CA ASP A 139 13.07 -15.22 -3.52
C ASP A 139 14.48 -15.28 -4.11
N PRO A 140 15.48 -15.80 -3.37
CA PRO A 140 16.87 -15.82 -3.82
C PRO A 140 17.08 -16.59 -5.14
N ALA A 141 16.18 -17.52 -5.50
CA ALA A 141 16.28 -18.24 -6.76
C ALA A 141 15.89 -17.36 -7.96
N LEU A 142 14.99 -16.39 -7.76
CA LEU A 142 14.59 -15.40 -8.77
C LEU A 142 15.45 -14.14 -8.73
N ASN A 143 15.86 -13.73 -7.54
CA ASN A 143 16.59 -12.49 -7.28
C ASN A 143 17.97 -12.79 -6.66
N PRO A 144 18.93 -13.32 -7.43
CA PRO A 144 20.26 -13.67 -6.93
C PRO A 144 21.06 -12.46 -6.46
N ASP A 145 20.73 -11.26 -6.97
CA ASP A 145 21.39 -10.00 -6.60
C ASP A 145 21.05 -9.53 -5.17
N GLY A 146 20.07 -10.16 -4.50
CA GLY A 146 19.85 -10.22 -3.04
C GLY A 146 19.50 -8.93 -2.29
N ASP A 147 19.88 -7.79 -2.84
CA ASP A 147 19.64 -6.45 -2.32
C ASP A 147 18.90 -5.66 -3.40
N ASN A 148 17.60 -5.92 -3.54
CA ASN A 148 16.68 -5.20 -4.42
C ASN A 148 15.42 -4.80 -3.66
N LEU A 149 15.60 -4.28 -2.44
CA LEU A 149 14.50 -3.73 -1.66
C LEU A 149 13.93 -2.50 -2.37
N LEU A 150 12.64 -2.55 -2.67
CA LEU A 150 11.85 -1.42 -3.12
C LEU A 150 10.60 -1.37 -2.25
N LYS A 151 10.59 -0.48 -1.27
CA LYS A 151 9.48 -0.30 -0.34
C LYS A 151 8.89 1.09 -0.55
N VAL A 152 7.57 1.17 -0.59
CA VAL A 152 6.88 2.47 -0.59
C VAL A 152 5.81 2.46 0.48
N VAL A 153 5.70 3.58 1.18
CA VAL A 153 4.70 3.79 2.23
C VAL A 153 3.95 5.09 1.95
N TRP A 154 2.65 5.06 2.23
CA TRP A 154 1.80 6.24 2.23
C TRP A 154 0.95 6.26 3.51
N LEU A 155 1.23 7.22 4.39
CA LEU A 155 0.70 7.29 5.75
C LEU A 155 -0.80 7.63 5.84
N ARG A 156 -1.44 8.08 4.75
CA ARG A 156 -2.85 8.53 4.76
C ARG A 156 -3.15 9.69 5.73
N ASP A 157 -2.18 10.55 6.00
CA ASP A 157 -2.36 11.79 6.77
C ASP A 157 -3.24 12.84 6.04
N ASP A 158 -3.63 12.53 4.80
CA ASP A 158 -4.69 13.23 4.07
C ASP A 158 -6.08 13.02 4.69
N VAL A 159 -6.31 11.85 5.29
CA VAL A 159 -7.58 11.43 5.86
C VAL A 159 -7.50 11.34 7.39
N TYR A 160 -6.47 10.69 7.92
CA TYR A 160 -6.33 10.46 9.35
C TYR A 160 -5.54 11.56 10.04
N ARG A 161 -6.30 12.48 10.65
CA ARG A 161 -5.80 13.58 11.46
C ARG A 161 -6.85 13.99 12.48
N GLN A 162 -6.41 14.50 13.62
CA GLN A 162 -7.30 15.07 14.60
C GLN A 162 -7.86 16.40 14.08
N THR A 163 -9.18 16.45 13.91
CA THR A 163 -9.97 17.63 13.57
C THR A 163 -10.88 18.06 14.72
N ASN A 164 -11.13 17.19 15.69
CA ASN A 164 -11.89 17.50 16.89
C ASN A 164 -11.00 17.50 18.14
N PHE A 165 -10.90 18.66 18.80
CA PHE A 165 -10.14 18.86 20.04
C PHE A 165 -11.02 19.02 21.28
N GLY A 166 -12.35 18.98 21.11
CA GLY A 166 -13.32 19.04 22.21
C GLY A 166 -13.61 17.67 22.82
N GLU A 167 -14.73 17.60 23.53
CA GLU A 167 -15.22 16.35 24.14
C GLU A 167 -15.52 15.29 23.08
N ARG A 168 -15.23 14.05 23.43
CA ARG A 168 -15.46 12.85 22.62
C ARG A 168 -16.13 11.81 23.51
N HIS A 169 -17.05 11.04 22.95
CA HIS A 169 -17.83 10.05 23.69
C HIS A 169 -17.94 8.74 22.93
N GLY A 170 -18.23 7.67 23.68
CA GLY A 170 -18.45 6.34 23.13
C GLY A 170 -17.16 5.68 22.62
N SER A 171 -17.34 4.49 22.07
CA SER A 171 -16.25 3.64 21.62
C SER A 171 -16.50 3.08 20.21
N CYS A 172 -15.42 2.64 19.57
CA CYS A 172 -15.48 1.82 18.37
C CYS A 172 -14.47 0.68 18.48
N TYR A 173 -14.64 -0.36 17.66
CA TYR A 173 -13.75 -1.52 17.71
C TYR A 173 -13.55 -2.22 16.37
N PHE A 174 -12.41 -2.92 16.26
CA PHE A 174 -12.05 -3.75 15.12
C PHE A 174 -11.90 -5.22 15.52
N LEU A 175 -12.51 -6.13 14.76
CA LEU A 175 -12.29 -7.58 14.92
C LEU A 175 -11.24 -8.07 13.94
N ARG A 176 -11.47 -7.91 12.63
CA ARG A 176 -10.57 -8.30 11.53
C ARG A 176 -9.88 -9.66 11.78
N LYS A 177 -8.54 -9.70 11.87
CA LYS A 177 -7.74 -10.92 12.09
C LYS A 177 -7.93 -11.51 13.49
N GLY A 178 -8.44 -10.75 14.44
CA GLY A 178 -8.77 -11.19 15.80
C GLY A 178 -10.22 -11.67 15.98
N LYS A 179 -10.94 -11.97 14.90
CA LYS A 179 -12.30 -12.48 14.98
C LYS A 179 -12.34 -13.77 15.82
N GLY A 180 -13.23 -13.82 16.81
CA GLY A 180 -13.34 -14.95 17.75
C GLY A 180 -12.56 -14.77 19.06
N ARG A 181 -11.77 -13.70 19.20
CA ARG A 181 -11.18 -13.34 20.50
C ARG A 181 -12.25 -12.89 21.50
N PRO A 182 -12.08 -13.15 22.81
CA PRO A 182 -12.98 -12.65 23.85
C PRO A 182 -13.09 -11.14 23.79
N LEU A 183 -14.31 -10.61 23.87
CA LEU A 183 -14.55 -9.17 23.89
C LEU A 183 -14.38 -8.66 25.32
N VAL A 184 -13.50 -7.67 25.51
CA VAL A 184 -13.02 -7.19 26.82
C VAL A 184 -13.34 -5.71 27.07
N HIS A 185 -14.32 -5.15 26.34
CA HIS A 185 -14.80 -3.79 26.55
C HIS A 185 -16.32 -3.73 26.44
N GLU A 186 -16.90 -2.65 26.95
CA GLU A 186 -18.33 -2.37 26.85
C GLU A 186 -18.78 -2.22 25.40
N LEU A 187 -19.68 -3.11 24.98
CA LEU A 187 -20.20 -3.15 23.61
C LEU A 187 -21.43 -2.29 23.41
N GLU A 188 -22.14 -1.93 24.49
CA GLU A 188 -23.33 -1.10 24.39
C GLU A 188 -22.96 0.27 23.81
N GLY A 189 -23.55 0.60 22.66
CA GLY A 189 -23.22 1.83 21.92
C GLY A 189 -21.87 1.82 21.19
N SER A 190 -21.11 0.73 21.23
CA SER A 190 -19.82 0.63 20.52
C SER A 190 -19.99 0.31 19.03
N VAL A 191 -19.27 1.02 18.17
CA VAL A 191 -19.37 0.86 16.71
C VAL A 191 -18.36 -0.15 16.19
N LEU A 192 -18.84 -1.24 15.56
CA LEU A 192 -17.98 -2.16 14.80
C LEU A 192 -17.48 -1.48 13.52
N ALA A 193 -16.19 -1.19 13.45
CA ALA A 193 -15.58 -0.35 12.43
C ALA A 193 -15.08 -1.11 11.18
N ASP A 194 -15.10 -2.45 11.19
CA ASP A 194 -14.49 -3.33 10.17
C ASP A 194 -14.92 -3.05 8.71
N ARG A 195 -16.10 -2.49 8.49
CA ARG A 195 -16.69 -2.28 7.14
C ARG A 195 -16.79 -0.81 6.73
N LEU A 196 -16.28 0.10 7.54
CA LEU A 196 -16.32 1.53 7.24
C LEU A 196 -15.22 1.91 6.24
N SER A 197 -15.53 2.85 5.36
CA SER A 197 -14.54 3.47 4.47
C SER A 197 -13.53 4.30 5.25
N HIS A 198 -12.40 4.65 4.63
CA HIS A 198 -11.38 5.48 5.29
C HIS A 198 -11.92 6.84 5.77
N ALA A 199 -12.81 7.47 4.98
CA ALA A 199 -13.44 8.74 5.35
C ALA A 199 -14.42 8.60 6.53
N GLU A 200 -15.22 7.54 6.54
CA GLU A 200 -16.13 7.22 7.65
C GLU A 200 -15.33 6.89 8.92
N LEU A 201 -14.22 6.15 8.79
CA LEU A 201 -13.31 5.85 9.90
C LEU A 201 -12.69 7.12 10.49
N ALA A 202 -12.16 8.02 9.67
CA ALA A 202 -11.62 9.29 10.16
C ALA A 202 -12.68 10.14 10.87
N THR A 203 -13.91 10.14 10.36
CA THR A 203 -15.05 10.82 11.00
C THR A 203 -15.39 10.16 12.34
N LEU A 204 -15.45 8.83 12.38
CA LEU A 204 -15.71 8.05 13.58
C LEU A 204 -14.65 8.32 14.65
N PHE A 205 -13.36 8.20 14.30
CA PHE A 205 -12.26 8.39 15.25
C PHE A 205 -12.21 9.80 15.83
N ASN A 206 -12.62 10.81 15.07
CA ASN A 206 -12.67 12.19 15.57
C ASN A 206 -13.82 12.46 16.55
N ARG A 207 -14.86 11.62 16.58
CA ARG A 207 -15.97 11.76 17.55
C ARG A 207 -15.89 10.79 18.73
N THR A 208 -15.20 9.66 18.56
CA THR A 208 -15.10 8.61 19.59
C THR A 208 -13.97 8.85 20.56
N GLN A 209 -14.19 8.53 21.83
CA GLN A 209 -13.14 8.61 22.85
C GLN A 209 -12.19 7.41 22.76
N LEU A 210 -12.74 6.20 22.66
CA LEU A 210 -12.01 4.93 22.74
C LEU A 210 -12.09 4.15 21.43
N CYS A 211 -10.97 3.62 20.97
CA CYS A 211 -10.92 2.67 19.86
C CYS A 211 -10.23 1.39 20.32
N VAL A 212 -10.94 0.25 20.30
CA VAL A 212 -10.43 -1.05 20.75
C VAL A 212 -10.15 -1.97 19.56
N SER A 213 -8.91 -2.39 19.36
CA SER A 213 -8.55 -3.31 18.29
C SER A 213 -8.26 -4.71 18.85
N TYR A 214 -8.98 -5.70 18.33
CA TYR A 214 -8.66 -7.13 18.50
C TYR A 214 -7.75 -7.64 17.39
N ASP A 215 -7.46 -6.82 16.38
CA ASP A 215 -6.40 -7.06 15.41
C ASP A 215 -5.11 -6.44 15.94
N SER A 216 -4.19 -7.29 16.42
CA SER A 216 -2.94 -6.86 17.05
C SER A 216 -2.00 -6.14 16.09
N TYR A 217 -2.12 -6.38 14.78
CA TYR A 217 -1.20 -5.83 13.78
C TYR A 217 -1.99 -5.09 12.71
N THR A 218 -2.37 -3.85 13.02
CA THR A 218 -3.19 -3.02 12.13
C THR A 218 -2.79 -1.56 12.18
N MET A 219 -2.73 -0.92 11.01
CA MET A 219 -2.54 0.53 10.91
C MET A 219 -3.74 1.31 11.47
N TYR A 220 -4.93 0.69 11.57
CA TYR A 220 -6.12 1.37 12.08
C TYR A 220 -5.99 1.81 13.54
N SER A 221 -5.20 1.10 14.36
CA SER A 221 -4.89 1.53 15.73
C SER A 221 -4.08 2.83 15.74
N LEU A 222 -3.04 2.90 14.89
CA LEU A 222 -2.23 4.12 14.72
C LEU A 222 -3.09 5.26 14.17
N PHE A 223 -3.97 5.00 13.19
CA PHE A 223 -4.90 5.98 12.65
C PHE A 223 -5.90 6.51 13.69
N ALA A 224 -6.44 5.64 14.53
CA ALA A 224 -7.31 6.05 15.63
C ALA A 224 -6.56 6.99 16.60
N ALA A 225 -5.32 6.64 16.96
CA ALA A 225 -4.47 7.47 17.81
C ALA A 225 -4.15 8.83 17.16
N LEU A 226 -3.85 8.87 15.85
CA LEU A 226 -3.63 10.11 15.09
C LEU A 226 -4.86 11.03 15.04
N CYS A 227 -6.06 10.45 15.07
CA CYS A 227 -7.33 11.16 15.16
C CYS A 227 -7.70 11.59 16.59
N GLY A 228 -6.89 11.22 17.59
CA GLY A 228 -7.09 11.60 19.00
C GLY A 228 -7.85 10.58 19.86
N CYS A 229 -8.20 9.41 19.33
CA CYS A 229 -8.74 8.34 20.16
C CYS A 229 -7.70 7.85 21.17
N ASP A 230 -8.19 7.39 22.32
CA ASP A 230 -7.49 6.41 23.12
C ASP A 230 -7.52 5.08 22.36
N SER A 231 -6.42 4.73 21.70
CA SER A 231 -6.33 3.50 20.90
C SER A 231 -5.75 2.37 21.75
N VAL A 232 -6.59 1.37 22.02
CA VAL A 232 -6.22 0.16 22.77
C VAL A 232 -6.07 -1.00 21.80
N VAL A 233 -4.93 -1.67 21.84
CA VAL A 233 -4.74 -2.97 21.19
C VAL A 233 -4.87 -4.04 22.27
N VAL A 234 -5.78 -4.99 22.07
CA VAL A 234 -6.01 -6.06 23.04
C VAL A 234 -4.83 -7.04 23.01
N PRO A 235 -4.13 -7.28 24.14
CA PRO A 235 -2.98 -8.17 24.20
C PRO A 235 -3.28 -9.60 23.79
N GLU A 236 -2.34 -10.23 23.08
CA GLU A 236 -2.44 -11.66 22.79
C GLU A 236 -1.98 -12.48 23.99
N PRO A 237 -2.60 -13.64 24.27
CA PRO A 237 -2.19 -14.49 25.38
C PRO A 237 -0.71 -14.86 25.31
N GLY A 238 0.05 -14.55 26.35
CA GLY A 238 1.47 -14.87 26.45
C GLY A 238 2.40 -13.98 25.63
N VAL A 239 1.89 -12.90 25.01
CA VAL A 239 2.71 -11.94 24.26
C VAL A 239 2.85 -10.66 25.09
N SER A 240 4.08 -10.31 25.47
CA SER A 240 4.36 -9.03 26.12
C SER A 240 4.36 -7.88 25.11
N LYS A 241 4.24 -6.63 25.57
CA LYS A 241 4.30 -5.47 24.68
C LYS A 241 5.65 -5.32 23.97
N GLU A 242 6.75 -5.75 24.61
CA GLU A 242 8.11 -5.79 24.04
C GLU A 242 8.24 -6.89 22.97
N GLN A 243 7.51 -8.00 23.10
CA GLN A 243 7.47 -9.02 22.06
C GLN A 243 6.59 -8.60 20.88
N TRP A 244 5.48 -7.91 21.16
CA TRP A 244 4.56 -7.41 20.14
C TRP A 244 5.22 -6.39 19.22
N TYR A 245 5.82 -5.34 19.80
CA TYR A 245 6.66 -4.37 19.11
C TYR A 245 7.93 -4.09 19.92
N PRO A 246 9.07 -4.67 19.51
CA PRO A 246 10.34 -4.53 20.23
C PRO A 246 10.85 -3.08 20.32
N ASP A 247 10.69 -2.30 19.25
CA ASP A 247 11.00 -0.88 19.26
C ASP A 247 9.90 -0.12 20.03
N GLU A 248 10.26 0.59 21.11
CA GLU A 248 9.33 1.43 21.86
C GLU A 248 8.69 2.52 20.99
N ALA A 249 9.44 3.04 20.02
CA ALA A 249 8.93 4.09 19.15
C ALA A 249 7.78 3.59 18.26
N ASP A 250 7.72 2.29 17.94
CA ASP A 250 6.63 1.71 17.15
C ASP A 250 5.32 1.57 17.93
N ARG A 251 5.38 1.75 19.25
CA ARG A 251 4.20 1.67 20.11
C ARG A 251 3.55 3.05 20.31
N TYR A 252 4.23 4.16 20.02
CA TYR A 252 3.78 5.51 20.42
C TYR A 252 2.30 5.77 20.11
N GLY A 253 1.56 6.31 21.09
CA GLY A 253 0.13 6.58 20.94
C GLY A 253 -0.80 5.37 21.05
N LEU A 254 -0.27 4.14 21.18
CA LEU A 254 -1.06 2.91 21.37
C LEU A 254 -1.00 2.43 22.81
N ALA A 255 -2.10 1.94 23.35
CA ALA A 255 -2.11 1.24 24.63
C ALA A 255 -2.12 -0.27 24.36
N TYR A 256 -1.14 -1.02 24.87
CA TYR A 256 -1.19 -2.48 24.83
C TYR A 256 -1.95 -3.01 26.04
N GLY A 257 -3.28 -3.15 25.88
CA GLY A 257 -4.21 -3.34 26.98
C GLY A 257 -4.69 -2.02 27.61
N PHE A 258 -5.74 -2.10 28.43
CA PHE A 258 -6.38 -0.92 29.04
C PHE A 258 -5.49 -0.22 30.07
N ASP A 259 -4.59 -0.95 30.72
CA ASP A 259 -3.69 -0.42 31.75
C ASP A 259 -2.59 0.51 31.17
N ASP A 260 -2.39 0.51 29.85
CA ASP A 260 -1.32 1.27 29.17
C ASP A 260 -1.82 2.60 28.56
N LEU A 261 -3.04 3.02 28.89
CA LEU A 261 -3.69 4.21 28.34
C LEU A 261 -2.96 5.52 28.67
N GLU A 262 -2.41 5.65 29.88
CA GLU A 262 -1.66 6.85 30.25
C GLU A 262 -0.39 7.01 29.41
N TRP A 263 0.31 5.90 29.17
CA TRP A 263 1.48 5.88 28.30
C TRP A 263 1.12 6.25 26.87
N ALA A 264 0.04 5.68 26.33
CA ALA A 264 -0.45 5.99 24.99
C ALA A 264 -0.77 7.48 24.83
N ARG A 265 -1.49 8.08 25.79
CA ARG A 265 -1.83 9.52 25.77
C ARG A 265 -0.57 10.39 25.82
N ARG A 266 0.37 10.07 26.71
CA ARG A 266 1.62 10.83 26.88
C ARG A 266 2.53 10.76 25.66
N THR A 267 2.54 9.63 24.95
CA THR A 267 3.40 9.42 23.77
C THR A 267 2.72 9.74 22.43
N ARG A 268 1.40 9.99 22.40
CA ARG A 268 0.62 10.25 21.17
C ARG A 268 1.23 11.34 20.28
N HIS A 269 1.75 12.41 20.87
CA HIS A 269 2.36 13.51 20.11
C HIS A 269 3.64 13.10 19.34
N LEU A 270 4.30 12.00 19.74
CA LEU A 270 5.48 11.44 19.07
C LEU A 270 5.13 10.55 17.87
N LEU A 271 3.87 10.13 17.77
CA LEU A 271 3.43 9.17 16.76
C LEU A 271 3.58 9.70 15.33
N LEU A 272 3.02 10.88 15.03
CA LEU A 272 3.07 11.42 13.67
C LEU A 272 4.52 11.64 13.18
N PRO A 273 5.44 12.25 13.96
CA PRO A 273 6.85 12.31 13.59
C PRO A 273 7.48 10.95 13.31
N ARG A 274 7.22 9.95 14.15
CA ARG A 274 7.74 8.57 13.96
C ARG A 274 7.26 7.97 12.65
N LEU A 275 5.96 8.03 12.38
CA LEU A 275 5.37 7.49 11.15
C LEU A 275 5.86 8.23 9.90
N LYS A 276 6.07 9.54 9.98
CA LYS A 276 6.66 10.32 8.89
C LYS A 276 8.11 9.95 8.63
N ALA A 277 8.91 9.73 9.68
CA ALA A 277 10.27 9.23 9.52
C ALA A 277 10.30 7.84 8.84
N GLN A 278 9.40 6.93 9.22
CA GLN A 278 9.25 5.62 8.58
C GLN A 278 8.81 5.74 7.11
N GLU A 279 7.86 6.64 6.82
CA GLU A 279 7.40 6.92 5.46
C GLU A 279 8.56 7.41 4.57
N THR A 280 9.35 8.38 5.06
CA THR A 280 10.55 8.88 4.36
C THR A 280 11.56 7.76 4.13
N GLN A 281 11.98 7.08 5.19
CA GLN A 281 13.00 6.02 5.11
C GLN A 281 12.59 4.90 4.14
N ALA A 282 11.31 4.50 4.15
CA ALA A 282 10.82 3.52 3.20
C ALA A 282 10.93 4.05 1.77
N ASN A 283 10.44 5.27 1.52
CA ASN A 283 10.39 5.87 0.20
C ASN A 283 11.78 6.22 -0.38
N ASP A 284 12.80 6.40 0.47
CA ASP A 284 14.19 6.61 0.02
C ASP A 284 14.73 5.43 -0.82
N THR A 285 14.16 4.23 -0.66
CA THR A 285 14.51 3.05 -1.48
C THR A 285 14.21 3.26 -2.97
N VAL A 286 13.33 4.20 -3.34
CA VAL A 286 13.05 4.54 -4.75
C VAL A 286 14.29 5.11 -5.44
N GLY A 287 15.14 5.85 -4.75
CA GLY A 287 16.40 6.34 -5.32
C GLY A 287 17.34 5.21 -5.72
N ALA A 288 17.54 4.24 -4.82
CA ALA A 288 18.32 3.04 -5.10
C ALA A 288 17.71 2.21 -6.24
N PHE A 289 16.38 2.08 -6.27
CA PHE A 289 15.67 1.42 -7.36
C PHE A 289 15.95 2.06 -8.73
N ILE A 290 15.89 3.40 -8.82
CA ILE A 290 16.21 4.13 -10.05
C ILE A 290 17.65 3.84 -10.49
N SER A 291 18.62 3.99 -9.59
CA SER A 291 20.05 3.76 -9.90
C SER A 291 20.31 2.34 -10.39
N ARG A 292 19.68 1.34 -9.76
CA ARG A 292 19.81 -0.06 -10.18
C ARG A 292 19.15 -0.32 -11.52
N CYS A 293 17.99 0.27 -11.79
CA CYS A 293 17.34 0.19 -13.10
C CYS A 293 18.21 0.78 -14.21
N ASP A 294 18.87 1.92 -13.97
CA ASP A 294 19.78 2.52 -14.94
C ASP A 294 21.02 1.64 -15.20
N ALA A 295 21.50 0.92 -14.19
CA ALA A 295 22.61 -0.04 -14.34
C ALA A 295 22.19 -1.34 -15.05
N TYR A 296 21.00 -1.86 -14.75
CA TYR A 296 20.49 -3.10 -15.36
C TYR A 296 20.12 -2.95 -16.82
N PHE A 297 19.71 -1.76 -17.21
CA PHE A 297 19.28 -1.44 -18.56
C PHE A 297 20.12 -0.26 -19.06
N PRO A 298 21.37 -0.47 -19.52
CA PRO A 298 22.26 0.60 -19.96
C PRO A 298 21.79 1.30 -21.23
#